data_AF-A0A559IDE2-F1
#
_entry.id   AF-A0A559IDE2-F1
#
_cell.length_a   1.000
_cell.length_b   1.000
_cell.length_c   1.000
_cell.angle_alpha   90.00
_cell.angle_beta   90.00
_cell.angle_gamma   90.00
#
_symmetry.space_group_name_H-M   'P 1'
#
loop_
_entity.id
_entity.type
_entity.pdbx_description
1 polymer ?
#
loop_
_entity_poly.entity_id
_entity_poly.type
_entity_poly.pdbx_seq_one_letter_code
_entity_poly.pdbx_strand_id
1 'polypeptide(L)'
;MSKKISLPKDIYNRPRISKEFGIPEPTLQYQYHNNKLPKPDGYNGKSPYWLPETIIAFYKSKGIRKIKRVDSRRIDLKGQQFGELTVIQLSEKRDKHNVLLWECKCSCGETSYVAGISLRAGHYKSCGCKKLAKRDEGVKRHIESDKVDGTRKSALKAKLHKDNKSGIKGVRWNESRQKWTAHIGYKGKQVSLGYFVEKEEAIEARRKAEDKYHKPYLDEER
;
A
#
# COMPACT_ATOMS: atom_id res chain seq x y z
N MET A 1 8.59 48.03 -26.51
CA MET A 1 8.71 46.57 -26.75
C MET A 1 7.83 45.79 -25.77
N SER A 2 6.79 45.09 -26.22
CA SER A 2 5.92 44.32 -25.31
C SER A 2 6.58 43.00 -24.90
N LYS A 3 6.82 42.81 -23.60
CA LYS A 3 7.26 41.52 -23.03
C LYS A 3 6.19 40.45 -23.26
N LYS A 4 6.59 39.26 -23.70
CA LYS A 4 5.72 38.08 -23.89
C LYS A 4 5.97 37.11 -22.73
N ILE A 5 4.92 36.56 -22.13
CA ILE A 5 5.01 35.58 -21.05
C ILE A 5 4.13 34.37 -21.37
N SER A 6 4.58 33.18 -20.97
CA SER A 6 3.90 31.91 -21.19
C SER A 6 3.43 31.34 -19.84
N LEU A 7 2.12 31.15 -19.66
CA LEU A 7 1.53 30.70 -18.39
C LEU A 7 1.00 29.26 -18.50
N PRO A 8 1.40 28.35 -17.60
CA PRO A 8 0.72 27.06 -17.38
C PRO A 8 -0.80 27.17 -17.15
N LYS A 9 -1.56 26.12 -17.54
CA LYS A 9 -3.02 25.99 -17.31
C LYS A 9 -3.39 25.60 -15.86
N ASP A 10 -2.44 25.17 -15.05
CA ASP A 10 -2.70 24.63 -13.71
C ASP A 10 -2.86 25.73 -12.65
N ILE A 11 -3.44 25.35 -11.51
CA ILE A 11 -3.48 26.17 -10.29
C ILE A 11 -2.03 26.43 -9.80
N TYR A 12 -1.67 27.69 -9.60
CA TYR A 12 -0.33 28.05 -9.10
C TYR A 12 -0.30 27.97 -7.57
N ASN A 13 0.62 27.17 -7.04
CA ASN A 13 0.91 27.09 -5.59
C ASN A 13 2.03 28.06 -5.19
N ARG A 14 2.17 28.35 -3.88
CA ARG A 14 3.16 29.30 -3.33
C ARG A 14 4.60 29.04 -3.80
N PRO A 15 5.13 27.79 -3.81
CA PRO A 15 6.50 27.53 -4.25
C PRO A 15 6.75 27.84 -5.73
N ARG A 16 5.77 27.55 -6.60
CA ARG A 16 5.88 27.81 -8.03
C ARG A 16 5.89 29.31 -8.33
N ILE A 17 5.05 30.08 -7.63
CA ILE A 17 5.02 31.55 -7.71
C ILE A 17 6.34 32.14 -7.21
N SER A 18 6.85 31.64 -6.08
CA SER A 18 8.12 32.13 -5.55
C SER A 18 9.26 31.97 -6.55
N LYS A 19 9.34 30.80 -7.19
CA LYS A 19 10.36 30.47 -8.20
C LYS A 19 10.20 31.25 -9.51
N GLU A 20 8.99 31.37 -10.04
CA GLU A 20 8.73 31.96 -11.35
C GLU A 20 8.79 33.49 -11.34
N PHE A 21 8.49 34.10 -10.19
CA PHE A 21 8.47 35.56 -10.02
C PHE A 21 9.65 36.09 -9.21
N GLY A 22 10.51 35.22 -8.66
CA GLY A 22 11.65 35.62 -7.83
C GLY A 22 11.23 36.28 -6.51
N ILE A 23 10.03 35.97 -6.01
CA ILE A 23 9.49 36.56 -4.77
C ILE A 23 9.67 35.54 -3.65
N PRO A 24 10.38 35.86 -2.55
CA PRO A 24 10.52 34.92 -1.44
C PRO A 24 9.17 34.50 -0.87
N GLU A 25 8.92 33.20 -0.73
CA GLU A 25 7.65 32.61 -0.26
C GLU A 25 7.06 33.24 1.03
N PRO A 26 7.87 33.64 2.04
CA PRO A 26 7.38 34.31 3.24
C PRO A 26 6.82 35.71 2.96
N THR A 27 7.30 36.39 1.92
CA THR A 27 6.91 37.77 1.59
C THR A 27 5.64 37.87 0.76
N LEU A 28 5.19 36.75 0.15
CA LEU A 28 3.95 36.72 -0.65
C LEU A 28 2.75 37.18 0.18
N GLN A 29 2.65 36.71 1.42
CA GLN A 29 1.55 37.05 2.32
C GLN A 29 1.56 38.54 2.70
N TYR A 30 2.75 39.11 2.95
CA TYR A 30 2.92 40.55 3.19
C TYR A 30 2.52 41.38 1.95
N GLN A 31 2.90 40.94 0.75
CA GLN A 31 2.57 41.66 -0.49
C GLN A 31 1.06 41.66 -0.79
N TYR A 32 0.32 40.60 -0.42
CA TYR A 32 -1.15 40.57 -0.50
C TYR A 32 -1.82 41.55 0.45
N HIS A 33 -1.35 41.64 1.69
CA HIS A 33 -1.94 42.55 2.68
C HIS A 33 -1.71 44.02 2.31
N ASN A 34 -0.58 44.33 1.66
CA ASN A 34 -0.23 45.68 1.23
C ASN A 34 -0.68 46.02 -0.20
N ASN A 35 -1.58 45.23 -0.81
CA ASN A 35 -2.08 45.43 -2.19
C ASN A 35 -0.98 45.57 -3.26
N LYS A 36 0.24 45.09 -2.99
CA LYS A 36 1.34 45.05 -3.97
C LYS A 36 1.15 43.94 -5.00
N LEU A 37 0.34 42.93 -4.65
CA LEU A 37 -0.16 41.87 -5.53
C LEU A 37 -1.69 41.76 -5.41
N PRO A 38 -2.42 41.42 -6.49
CA PRO A 38 -3.84 41.16 -6.41
C PRO A 38 -4.13 39.91 -5.58
N LYS A 39 -5.23 39.96 -4.81
CA LYS A 39 -5.68 38.84 -3.98
C LYS A 39 -6.46 37.84 -4.85
N PRO A 40 -6.28 36.52 -4.69
CA PRO A 40 -7.09 35.53 -5.39
C PRO A 40 -8.57 35.60 -4.96
N ASP A 41 -9.48 35.20 -5.84
CA ASP A 41 -10.91 35.13 -5.53
C ASP A 41 -11.15 34.17 -4.35
N GLY A 42 -11.91 34.61 -3.34
CA GLY A 42 -12.15 33.83 -2.12
C GLY A 42 -11.04 33.91 -1.05
N TYR A 43 -10.14 34.91 -1.11
CA TYR A 43 -9.08 35.09 -0.12
C TYR A 43 -9.61 35.37 1.29
N ASN A 44 -9.61 34.34 2.15
CA ASN A 44 -10.01 34.36 3.56
C ASN A 44 -8.84 34.61 4.53
N GLY A 45 -7.74 35.22 4.06
CA GLY A 45 -6.50 35.38 4.83
C GLY A 45 -5.58 34.15 4.83
N LYS A 46 -6.06 33.00 4.31
CA LYS A 46 -5.30 31.75 4.12
C LYS A 46 -5.72 31.04 2.82
N SER A 47 -5.46 31.64 1.66
CA SER A 47 -5.67 30.93 0.37
C SER A 47 -4.34 30.64 -0.35
N PRO A 48 -4.00 29.36 -0.63
CA PRO A 48 -2.69 28.95 -1.17
C PRO A 48 -2.56 29.01 -2.71
N TYR A 49 -3.59 29.46 -3.43
CA TYR A 49 -3.73 29.17 -4.85
C TYR A 49 -4.24 30.36 -5.68
N TRP A 50 -3.71 30.50 -6.89
CA TRP A 50 -4.20 31.46 -7.88
C TRP A 50 -4.95 30.77 -9.00
N LEU A 51 -6.12 31.33 -9.34
CA LEU A 51 -6.80 31.01 -10.59
C LEU A 51 -6.07 31.67 -11.76
N PRO A 52 -6.00 31.01 -12.93
CA PRO A 52 -5.36 31.55 -14.13
C PRO A 52 -5.83 32.97 -14.49
N GLU A 53 -7.09 33.29 -14.22
CA GLU A 53 -7.75 34.56 -14.51
C GLU A 53 -7.13 35.72 -13.71
N THR A 54 -6.86 35.52 -12.42
CA THR A 54 -6.28 36.55 -11.53
C THR A 54 -4.83 36.87 -11.91
N ILE A 55 -4.04 35.86 -12.29
CA ILE A 55 -2.66 36.05 -12.78
C ILE A 55 -2.67 36.80 -14.11
N ILE A 56 -3.58 36.45 -15.01
CA ILE A 56 -3.74 37.12 -16.31
C ILE A 56 -4.06 38.60 -16.11
N ALA A 57 -4.97 38.95 -15.19
CA ALA A 57 -5.32 40.33 -14.88
C ALA A 57 -4.12 41.14 -14.36
N PHE A 58 -3.31 40.56 -13.47
CA PHE A 58 -2.07 41.18 -12.97
C PHE A 58 -1.08 41.48 -14.09
N TYR A 59 -0.82 40.53 -14.98
CA TYR A 59 0.14 40.76 -16.06
C TYR A 59 -0.35 41.79 -17.08
N LYS A 60 -1.67 41.80 -17.37
CA LYS A 60 -2.27 42.87 -18.18
C LYS A 60 -2.08 44.25 -17.53
N SER A 61 -2.24 44.39 -16.21
CA SER A 61 -2.01 45.67 -15.51
C SER A 61 -0.54 46.12 -15.52
N LYS A 62 0.41 45.19 -15.65
CA LYS A 62 1.84 45.47 -15.85
C LYS A 62 2.23 45.72 -17.31
N GLY A 63 1.28 45.90 -18.22
CA GLY A 63 1.53 46.22 -19.63
C GLY A 63 1.95 45.03 -20.50
N ILE A 64 1.82 43.81 -20.00
CA ILE A 64 2.10 42.58 -20.76
C ILE A 64 0.84 42.19 -21.54
N ARG A 65 0.87 42.46 -22.84
CA ARG A 65 -0.30 42.30 -23.73
C ARG A 65 -0.41 40.93 -24.40
N LYS A 66 0.68 40.14 -24.41
CA LYS A 66 0.74 38.81 -25.06
C LYS A 66 1.06 37.73 -24.04
N ILE A 67 0.02 37.09 -23.52
CA ILE A 67 0.07 35.95 -22.59
C ILE A 67 -0.33 34.70 -23.36
N LYS A 68 0.58 33.73 -23.52
CA LYS A 68 0.26 32.44 -24.15
C LYS A 68 -0.02 31.40 -23.07
N ARG A 69 -1.15 30.71 -23.13
CA ARG A 69 -1.35 29.48 -22.35
C ARG A 69 -0.43 28.41 -22.91
N VAL A 70 0.46 27.85 -22.09
CA VAL A 70 1.28 26.69 -22.50
C VAL A 70 0.40 25.48 -22.31
N ASP A 71 0.06 24.81 -23.41
CA ASP A 71 -0.50 23.47 -23.31
C ASP A 71 0.55 22.60 -22.62
N SER A 72 0.18 21.94 -21.53
CA SER A 72 1.04 21.01 -20.82
C SER A 72 1.32 19.84 -21.76
N ARG A 73 2.34 20.01 -22.61
CA ARG A 73 2.91 18.94 -23.43
C ARG A 73 3.08 17.75 -22.49
N ARG A 74 2.43 16.62 -22.83
CA ARG A 74 2.57 15.37 -22.08
C ARG A 74 4.05 15.16 -21.84
N ILE A 75 4.45 15.13 -20.57
CA ILE A 75 5.84 14.89 -20.20
C ILE A 75 6.13 13.46 -20.64
N ASP A 76 7.03 13.32 -21.61
CA ASP A 76 7.52 12.02 -22.02
C ASP A 76 8.42 11.47 -20.91
N LEU A 77 8.03 10.33 -20.37
CA LEU A 77 8.77 9.63 -19.31
C LEU A 77 9.54 8.44 -19.86
N LYS A 78 9.48 8.15 -21.17
CA LYS A 78 10.17 7.03 -21.78
C LYS A 78 11.67 7.03 -21.44
N GLY A 79 12.18 5.89 -21.00
CA GLY A 79 13.56 5.69 -20.60
C GLY A 79 13.93 6.22 -19.21
N GLN A 80 13.03 6.93 -18.52
CA GLN A 80 13.31 7.43 -17.18
C GLN A 80 13.17 6.34 -16.12
N GLN A 81 14.01 6.44 -15.08
CA GLN A 81 14.01 5.51 -13.96
C GLN A 81 13.43 6.17 -12.69
N PHE A 82 12.51 5.47 -12.04
CA PHE A 82 11.85 5.86 -10.79
C PHE A 82 12.06 4.77 -9.75
N GLY A 83 13.12 4.91 -8.95
CA GLY A 83 13.57 3.84 -8.05
C GLY A 83 14.03 2.62 -8.85
N GLU A 84 13.28 1.52 -8.76
CA GLU A 84 13.55 0.27 -9.47
C GLU A 84 12.74 0.10 -10.76
N LEU A 85 11.83 1.05 -11.04
CA LEU A 85 11.00 1.03 -12.24
C LEU A 85 11.68 1.82 -13.35
N THR A 86 11.85 1.21 -14.51
CA THR A 86 12.29 1.87 -15.74
C THR A 86 11.09 1.99 -16.68
N VAL A 87 10.77 3.21 -17.10
CA VAL A 87 9.64 3.46 -18.00
C VAL A 87 10.00 3.03 -19.42
N ILE A 88 9.23 2.11 -19.99
CA ILE A 88 9.47 1.57 -21.33
C ILE A 88 8.72 2.38 -22.39
N GLN A 89 7.42 2.61 -22.18
CA GLN A 89 6.57 3.32 -23.11
C GLN A 89 5.24 3.73 -22.48
N LEU A 90 4.51 4.61 -23.17
CA LEU A 90 3.12 4.90 -22.83
C LEU A 90 2.25 3.73 -23.30
N SER A 91 1.46 3.15 -22.40
CA SER A 91 0.58 2.03 -22.72
C SER A 91 -0.80 2.53 -23.17
N GLU A 92 -1.60 1.61 -23.71
CA GLU A 92 -3.02 1.84 -24.01
C GLU A 92 -3.91 1.72 -22.77
N LYS A 93 -3.37 1.21 -21.65
CA LYS A 93 -4.13 0.99 -20.42
C LYS A 93 -4.45 2.30 -19.73
N ARG A 94 -5.61 2.32 -19.10
CA ARG A 94 -6.11 3.47 -18.34
C ARG A 94 -6.52 3.05 -16.93
N ASP A 95 -6.42 3.98 -16.00
CA ASP A 95 -6.95 3.78 -14.66
C ASP A 95 -8.44 4.14 -14.56
N LYS A 96 -8.99 4.02 -13.35
CA LYS A 96 -10.36 4.40 -12.99
C LYS A 96 -10.70 5.89 -13.21
N HIS A 97 -9.69 6.75 -13.36
CA HIS A 97 -9.83 8.17 -13.65
C HIS A 97 -9.57 8.49 -15.12
N ASN A 98 -9.56 7.46 -15.99
CA ASN A 98 -9.34 7.56 -17.42
C ASN A 98 -7.94 8.10 -17.80
N VAL A 99 -6.96 7.98 -16.91
CA VAL A 99 -5.58 8.43 -17.12
C VAL A 99 -4.78 7.32 -17.80
N LEU A 100 -4.09 7.65 -18.90
CA LEU A 100 -3.18 6.72 -19.58
C LEU A 100 -2.00 6.34 -18.68
N LEU A 101 -1.69 5.05 -18.64
CA LEU A 101 -0.65 4.48 -17.81
C LEU A 101 0.64 4.25 -18.60
N TRP A 102 1.76 4.44 -17.93
CA TRP A 102 3.07 4.08 -18.43
C TRP A 102 3.35 2.62 -18.14
N GLU A 103 3.85 1.91 -19.13
CA GLU A 103 4.42 0.58 -18.96
C GLU A 103 5.83 0.72 -18.41
N CYS A 104 6.07 0.13 -17.24
CA CYS A 104 7.32 0.19 -16.53
C CYS A 104 7.86 -1.22 -16.30
N LYS A 105 9.16 -1.43 -16.54
CA LYS A 105 9.87 -2.66 -16.19
C LYS A 105 10.57 -2.48 -14.86
N CYS A 106 10.32 -3.37 -13.91
CA CYS A 106 11.01 -3.34 -12.63
C CYS A 106 12.33 -4.13 -12.71
N SER A 107 13.30 -3.81 -11.84
CA SER A 107 14.53 -4.62 -11.66
C SER A 107 14.24 -6.09 -11.33
N CYS A 108 13.05 -6.36 -10.77
CA CYS A 108 12.52 -7.70 -10.48
C CYS A 108 12.13 -8.49 -11.73
N GLY A 109 12.12 -7.88 -12.91
CA GLY A 109 11.64 -8.46 -14.17
C GLY A 109 10.13 -8.32 -14.40
N GLU A 110 9.34 -7.97 -13.39
CA GLU A 110 7.89 -7.76 -13.54
C GLU A 110 7.55 -6.44 -14.23
N THR A 111 6.45 -6.43 -14.98
CA THR A 111 5.94 -5.24 -15.66
C THR A 111 4.83 -4.60 -14.83
N SER A 112 4.89 -3.28 -14.62
CA SER A 112 3.86 -2.51 -13.92
C SER A 112 3.29 -1.40 -14.78
N TYR A 113 2.03 -1.03 -14.53
CA TYR A 113 1.34 0.03 -15.26
C TYR A 113 1.00 1.17 -14.30
N VAL A 114 1.63 2.33 -14.48
CA VAL A 114 1.59 3.40 -13.48
C VAL A 114 1.31 4.76 -14.12
N ALA A 115 0.48 5.58 -13.48
CA ALA A 115 0.23 6.94 -13.92
C ALA A 115 1.50 7.80 -13.80
N GLY A 116 1.76 8.63 -14.81
CA GLY A 116 2.98 9.46 -14.83
C GLY A 116 3.07 10.44 -13.66
N ILE A 117 1.94 10.92 -13.15
CA ILE A 117 1.90 11.76 -11.95
C ILE A 117 2.40 11.01 -10.71
N SER A 118 2.04 9.73 -10.56
CA SER A 118 2.42 8.91 -9.40
C SER A 118 3.89 8.49 -9.44
N LEU A 119 4.45 8.30 -10.64
CA LEU A 119 5.90 8.11 -10.84
C LEU A 119 6.68 9.34 -10.39
N ARG A 120 6.33 10.52 -10.92
CA ARG A 120 7.01 11.79 -10.59
C ARG A 120 6.83 12.21 -9.14
N ALA A 121 5.67 11.93 -8.53
CA ALA A 121 5.42 12.17 -7.11
C ALA A 121 6.17 11.17 -6.20
N GLY A 122 6.76 10.12 -6.76
CA GLY A 122 7.52 9.11 -6.00
C GLY A 122 6.66 8.12 -5.22
N HIS A 123 5.37 7.98 -5.55
CA HIS A 123 4.47 7.00 -4.93
C HIS A 123 4.75 5.57 -5.42
N TYR A 124 5.27 5.43 -6.63
CA TYR A 124 5.65 4.15 -7.23
C TYR A 124 7.14 4.11 -7.49
N LYS A 125 7.84 3.24 -6.77
CA LYS A 125 9.30 3.04 -6.87
C LYS A 125 9.70 1.60 -7.18
N SER A 126 8.75 0.65 -7.20
CA SER A 126 8.98 -0.77 -7.49
C SER A 126 7.68 -1.48 -7.89
N CYS A 127 7.79 -2.70 -8.42
CA CYS A 127 6.68 -3.61 -8.72
C CYS A 127 5.94 -4.13 -7.45
N GLY A 128 6.48 -3.86 -6.25
CA GLY A 128 5.94 -4.40 -4.99
C GLY A 128 6.59 -5.71 -4.52
N CYS A 129 7.44 -6.34 -5.34
CA CYS A 129 8.17 -7.58 -5.03
C CYS A 129 8.91 -7.55 -3.69
N LYS A 130 9.56 -6.43 -3.35
CA LYS A 130 10.30 -6.26 -2.10
C LYS A 130 9.40 -6.29 -0.86
N LYS A 131 8.14 -5.84 -0.99
CA LYS A 131 7.18 -5.92 0.12
C LYS A 131 6.76 -7.37 0.37
N LEU A 132 6.59 -8.16 -0.69
CA LEU A 132 6.29 -9.59 -0.58
C LEU A 132 7.45 -10.34 0.07
N ALA A 133 8.68 -10.16 -0.43
CA ALA A 133 9.87 -10.81 0.14
C ALA A 133 10.04 -10.51 1.64
N LYS A 134 9.92 -9.24 2.05
CA LYS A 134 10.00 -8.84 3.47
C LYS A 134 8.87 -9.41 4.31
N ARG A 135 7.65 -9.50 3.76
CA ARG A 135 6.50 -10.11 4.44
C ARG A 135 6.76 -11.60 4.67
N ASP A 136 7.20 -12.32 3.64
CA ASP A 136 7.46 -13.76 3.70
C ASP A 136 8.58 -14.07 4.70
N GLU A 137 9.65 -13.29 4.68
CA GLU A 137 10.73 -13.36 5.66
C GLU A 137 10.21 -13.07 7.09
N GLY A 138 9.35 -12.06 7.25
CA GLY A 138 8.71 -11.75 8.53
C GLY A 138 7.85 -12.90 9.06
N VAL A 139 7.05 -13.53 8.20
CA VAL A 139 6.25 -14.71 8.53
C VAL A 139 7.14 -15.88 8.93
N LYS A 140 8.23 -16.13 8.18
CA LYS A 140 9.20 -17.18 8.50
C LYS A 140 9.84 -16.96 9.87
N ARG A 141 10.29 -15.74 10.17
CA ARG A 141 10.86 -15.39 11.49
C ARG A 141 9.86 -15.60 12.62
N HIS A 142 8.61 -15.16 12.44
CA HIS A 142 7.56 -15.34 13.44
C HIS A 142 7.28 -16.83 13.71
N ILE A 143 7.15 -17.64 12.64
CA ILE A 143 6.97 -19.08 12.73
C ILE A 143 8.13 -19.75 13.47
N GLU A 144 9.36 -19.36 13.16
CA GLU A 144 10.56 -19.92 13.80
C GLU A 144 10.60 -19.57 15.29
N SER A 145 10.31 -18.31 15.65
CA SER A 145 10.29 -17.89 17.06
C SER A 145 9.17 -18.53 17.89
N ASP A 146 8.05 -18.89 17.27
CA ASP A 146 6.91 -19.55 17.95
C ASP A 146 7.09 -21.07 18.10
N LYS A 147 8.09 -21.64 17.41
CA LYS A 147 8.29 -23.09 17.33
C LYS A 147 9.28 -23.54 18.40
N VAL A 148 8.87 -24.49 19.23
CA VAL A 148 9.73 -25.21 20.18
C VAL A 148 9.76 -26.67 19.79
N ASP A 149 10.95 -27.20 19.51
CA ASP A 149 11.20 -28.61 19.15
C ASP A 149 10.18 -29.16 18.11
N GLY A 150 10.02 -28.48 16.99
CA GLY A 150 9.09 -28.95 15.95
C GLY A 150 7.64 -28.45 16.09
N THR A 151 7.23 -27.97 17.26
CA THR A 151 5.83 -27.71 17.61
C THR A 151 5.57 -26.20 17.81
N ARG A 152 4.54 -25.67 17.15
CA ARG A 152 4.17 -24.24 17.24
C ARG A 152 3.29 -23.99 18.48
N LYS A 153 3.76 -23.15 19.42
CA LYS A 153 3.04 -22.85 20.67
C LYS A 153 1.69 -22.18 20.40
N SER A 154 1.65 -21.19 19.51
CA SER A 154 0.42 -20.50 19.12
C SER A 154 -0.65 -21.44 18.55
N ALA A 155 -0.25 -22.49 17.83
CA ALA A 155 -1.17 -23.46 17.24
C ALA A 155 -1.86 -24.33 18.29
N LEU A 156 -1.19 -24.63 19.40
CA LEU A 156 -1.77 -25.37 20.53
C LEU A 156 -2.90 -24.54 21.18
N LYS A 157 -2.65 -23.25 21.41
CA LYS A 157 -3.58 -22.29 22.02
C LYS A 157 -4.65 -21.74 21.04
N ALA A 158 -4.63 -22.14 19.76
CA ALA A 158 -5.54 -21.60 18.74
C ALA A 158 -7.02 -21.84 19.07
N LYS A 159 -7.92 -20.96 18.63
CA LYS A 159 -9.37 -21.16 18.79
C LYS A 159 -9.89 -22.30 17.90
N LEU A 160 -11.01 -22.89 18.27
CA LEU A 160 -11.73 -23.86 17.44
C LEU A 160 -12.23 -23.19 16.15
N HIS A 161 -12.17 -23.91 15.03
CA HIS A 161 -12.75 -23.45 13.78
C HIS A 161 -14.27 -23.46 13.87
N LYS A 162 -14.95 -22.48 13.25
CA LYS A 162 -16.41 -22.36 13.25
C LYS A 162 -17.13 -23.61 12.70
N ASP A 163 -16.49 -24.31 11.76
CA ASP A 163 -17.06 -25.51 11.13
C ASP A 163 -16.74 -26.80 11.92
N ASN A 164 -16.12 -26.70 13.09
CA ASN A 164 -15.88 -27.86 13.95
C ASN A 164 -17.20 -28.31 14.61
N LYS A 165 -17.83 -29.32 14.00
CA LYS A 165 -19.09 -29.92 14.47
C LYS A 165 -18.95 -30.77 15.74
N SER A 166 -17.75 -31.27 16.07
CA SER A 166 -17.57 -32.14 17.24
C SER A 166 -17.37 -31.33 18.53
N GLY A 167 -16.94 -30.07 18.41
CA GLY A 167 -16.61 -29.18 19.52
C GLY A 167 -15.20 -29.39 20.10
N ILE A 168 -14.47 -30.41 19.63
CA ILE A 168 -13.14 -30.77 20.13
C ILE A 168 -12.14 -30.80 18.96
N LYS A 169 -10.95 -30.24 19.16
CA LYS A 169 -9.90 -30.25 18.14
C LYS A 169 -9.47 -31.68 17.83
N GLY A 170 -9.32 -32.00 16.56
CA GLY A 170 -8.80 -33.30 16.13
C GLY A 170 -9.77 -34.48 16.28
N VAL A 171 -11.00 -34.26 16.74
CA VAL A 171 -12.06 -35.27 16.80
C VAL A 171 -13.08 -34.99 15.72
N ARG A 172 -13.34 -35.94 14.82
CA ARG A 172 -14.36 -35.80 13.76
C ARG A 172 -15.03 -37.12 13.43
N TRP A 173 -16.30 -37.06 13.04
CA TRP A 173 -17.02 -38.21 12.50
C TRP A 173 -16.47 -38.57 11.11
N ASN A 174 -16.25 -39.85 10.87
CA ASN A 174 -15.88 -40.36 9.56
C ASN A 174 -17.05 -41.19 9.01
N GLU A 175 -17.77 -40.62 8.05
CA GLU A 175 -18.96 -41.23 7.45
C GLU A 175 -18.64 -42.56 6.77
N SER A 176 -17.51 -42.66 6.05
CA SER A 176 -17.12 -43.89 5.33
C SER A 176 -16.90 -45.11 6.23
N ARG A 177 -16.47 -44.87 7.47
CA ARG A 177 -16.18 -45.92 8.45
C ARG A 177 -17.23 -46.00 9.56
N GLN A 178 -18.20 -45.09 9.53
CA GLN A 178 -19.19 -44.89 10.58
C GLN A 178 -18.57 -44.89 11.99
N LYS A 179 -17.43 -44.19 12.14
CA LYS A 179 -16.66 -44.14 13.39
C LYS A 179 -16.14 -42.73 13.64
N TRP A 180 -16.04 -42.36 14.91
CA TRP A 180 -15.30 -41.19 15.35
C TRP A 180 -13.81 -41.39 15.17
N THR A 181 -13.12 -40.37 14.67
CA THR A 181 -11.66 -40.37 14.46
C THR A 181 -11.02 -39.32 15.32
N ALA A 182 -9.96 -39.70 16.04
CA ALA A 182 -9.17 -38.78 16.84
C ALA A 182 -7.73 -38.71 16.31
N HIS A 183 -7.18 -37.50 16.23
CA HIS A 183 -5.79 -37.27 15.84
C HIS A 183 -5.18 -36.12 16.64
N ILE A 184 -3.85 -36.09 16.71
CA ILE A 184 -3.07 -35.02 17.33
C ILE A 184 -1.90 -34.59 16.47
N GLY A 185 -1.75 -33.28 16.29
CA GLY A 185 -0.56 -32.70 15.68
C GLY A 185 0.57 -32.62 16.69
N TYR A 186 1.73 -33.19 16.39
CA TYR A 186 2.93 -33.17 17.21
C TYR A 186 4.18 -33.12 16.31
N LYS A 187 5.13 -32.21 16.59
CA LYS A 187 6.36 -32.02 15.78
C LYS A 187 6.11 -31.87 14.27
N GLY A 188 5.03 -31.20 13.89
CA GLY A 188 4.63 -31.02 12.49
C GLY A 188 4.09 -32.27 11.79
N LYS A 189 3.88 -33.38 12.52
CA LYS A 189 3.26 -34.61 12.02
C LYS A 189 1.89 -34.81 12.67
N GLN A 190 0.99 -35.45 11.95
CA GLN A 190 -0.32 -35.84 12.47
C GLN A 190 -0.24 -37.30 12.97
N VAL A 191 -0.37 -37.47 14.28
CA VAL A 191 -0.44 -38.78 14.93
C VAL A 191 -1.90 -39.20 15.02
N SER A 192 -2.23 -40.37 14.47
CA SER A 192 -3.56 -40.95 14.59
C SER A 192 -3.72 -41.59 15.98
N LEU A 193 -4.81 -41.29 16.66
CA LEU A 193 -5.13 -41.84 17.99
C LEU A 193 -6.07 -43.04 17.90
N GLY A 194 -6.70 -43.24 16.74
CA GLY A 194 -7.57 -44.38 16.46
C GLY A 194 -8.94 -44.00 15.91
N TYR A 195 -9.76 -45.04 15.81
CA TYR A 195 -11.16 -45.00 15.39
C TYR A 195 -12.01 -45.55 16.53
N PHE A 196 -13.10 -44.86 16.85
CA PHE A 196 -13.96 -45.15 17.99
C PHE A 196 -15.40 -45.22 17.52
N VAL A 197 -16.22 -46.04 18.20
CA VAL A 197 -17.65 -46.11 17.90
C VAL A 197 -18.36 -44.93 18.54
N GLU A 198 -18.01 -44.65 19.79
CA GLU A 198 -18.58 -43.54 20.57
C GLU A 198 -17.74 -42.26 20.46
N LYS A 199 -18.41 -41.12 20.61
CA LYS A 199 -17.75 -39.80 20.52
C LYS A 199 -16.86 -39.56 21.73
N GLU A 200 -17.33 -39.98 22.89
CA GLU A 200 -16.73 -39.78 24.20
C GLU A 200 -15.36 -40.49 24.28
N GLU A 201 -15.28 -41.71 23.76
CA GLU A 201 -14.04 -42.48 23.67
C GLU A 201 -12.97 -41.74 22.82
N ALA A 202 -13.40 -41.16 21.69
CA ALA A 202 -12.52 -40.37 20.84
C ALA A 202 -12.03 -39.09 21.54
N ILE A 203 -12.88 -38.47 22.38
CA ILE A 203 -12.52 -37.30 23.19
C ILE A 203 -11.54 -37.68 24.29
N GLU A 204 -11.75 -38.82 24.97
CA GLU A 204 -10.84 -39.28 26.01
C GLU A 204 -9.45 -39.63 25.44
N ALA A 205 -9.41 -40.33 24.30
CA ALA A 205 -8.17 -40.60 23.58
C ALA A 205 -7.45 -39.30 23.19
N ARG A 206 -8.20 -38.28 22.77
CA ARG A 206 -7.69 -36.95 22.47
C ARG A 206 -7.11 -36.25 23.71
N ARG A 207 -7.79 -36.28 24.85
CA ARG A 207 -7.31 -35.70 26.12
C ARG A 207 -6.02 -36.36 26.62
N LYS A 208 -5.97 -37.70 26.63
CA LYS A 208 -4.76 -38.46 26.97
C LYS A 208 -3.56 -38.08 26.08
N ALA A 209 -3.83 -37.83 24.80
CA ALA A 209 -2.80 -37.39 23.87
C ALA A 209 -2.34 -35.94 24.13
N GLU A 210 -3.25 -35.03 24.51
CA GLU A 210 -2.90 -33.66 24.88
C GLU A 210 -2.00 -33.62 26.12
N ASP A 211 -2.33 -34.41 27.15
CA ASP A 211 -1.49 -34.54 28.35
C ASP A 211 -0.09 -35.07 28.02
N LYS A 212 -0.01 -36.05 27.10
CA LYS A 212 1.28 -36.66 26.72
C LYS A 212 2.13 -35.77 25.80
N TYR A 213 1.52 -35.13 24.80
CA TYR A 213 2.25 -34.47 23.71
C TYR A 213 2.21 -32.94 23.75
N HIS A 214 1.17 -32.32 24.33
CA HIS A 214 0.98 -30.86 24.29
C HIS A 214 1.34 -30.21 25.63
N LYS A 215 0.98 -30.83 26.76
CA LYS A 215 1.24 -30.30 28.10
C LYS A 215 2.70 -29.92 28.38
N PRO A 216 3.71 -30.72 27.99
CA PRO A 216 5.12 -30.35 28.18
C PRO A 216 5.50 -29.00 27.53
N TYR A 217 4.82 -28.59 26.45
CA TYR A 217 5.12 -27.36 25.72
C TYR A 217 4.25 -26.17 26.15
N LEU A 218 3.21 -26.43 26.93
CA LEU A 218 2.29 -25.41 27.47
C LEU A 218 2.72 -24.96 28.87
N ASP A 219 3.30 -25.87 29.67
CA ASP A 219 3.72 -25.61 31.06
C ASP A 219 5.16 -25.03 31.15
N GLU A 220 5.93 -25.06 30.06
CA GLU A 220 7.20 -24.32 29.92
C GLU A 220 6.95 -22.81 29.70
N GLU A 221 6.33 -22.16 30.69
CA GLU A 221 6.42 -20.73 30.93
C GLU A 221 7.40 -20.52 32.09
N ARG A 222 8.71 -20.63 31.80
CA ARG A 222 9.78 -20.22 32.70
C ARG A 222 10.77 -19.31 31.99
#